data_AF-A0A929K5X6-F1
#
_entry.id   AF-A0A929K5X6-F1
#
_cell.length_a   1.000
_cell.length_b   1.000
_cell.length_c   1.000
_cell.angle_alpha   90.00
_cell.angle_beta   90.00
_cell.angle_gamma   90.00
#
_symmetry.space_group_name_H-M   'P 1'
#
loop_
_entity.id
_entity.type
_entity.pdbx_description
1 polymer ?
#
loop_
_entity_poly.entity_id
_entity_poly.type
_entity_poly.pdbx_seq_one_letter_code
_entity_poly.pdbx_strand_id
1 'polypeptide(L)'
;MITFEYILIKGINDRDEDALNLCSLLSGLRAKINLIPLNPYPESQMSPPPMERILQFQEILIKNHFTAIIRKSKGRDILAACGQLSGTYSDVHDADLHAMEAARE
;
A
#
# COMPACT_ATOMS: atom_id res chain seq x y z
N MET A 1 0.65 -21.73 -3.35
CA MET A 1 1.63 -20.68 -3.01
C MET A 1 0.87 -19.38 -2.92
N ILE A 2 0.91 -18.72 -1.77
CA ILE A 2 0.16 -17.49 -1.50
C ILE A 2 1.10 -16.30 -1.73
N THR A 3 0.60 -15.23 -2.33
CA THR A 3 1.36 -13.98 -2.46
C THR A 3 0.79 -12.95 -1.50
N PHE A 4 1.67 -12.37 -0.68
CA PHE A 4 1.35 -11.28 0.24
C PHE A 4 1.87 -9.97 -0.32
N GLU A 5 1.04 -8.94 -0.27
CA GLU A 5 1.47 -7.57 -0.55
C GLU A 5 1.75 -6.86 0.77
N TYR A 6 2.93 -6.28 0.88
CA TYR A 6 3.38 -5.58 2.08
C TYR A 6 3.76 -4.16 1.70
N ILE A 7 2.94 -3.19 2.11
CA ILE A 7 3.20 -1.78 1.86
C ILE A 7 4.21 -1.29 2.90
N LEU A 8 5.36 -0.80 2.43
CA LEU A 8 6.41 -0.26 3.30
C LEU A 8 6.21 1.25 3.50
N ILE A 9 6.08 1.64 4.77
CA ILE A 9 5.86 3.01 5.21
C ILE A 9 6.97 3.40 6.19
N LYS A 10 7.65 4.50 5.87
CA LYS A 10 8.83 4.99 6.60
C LYS A 10 8.51 5.22 8.09
N GLY A 11 9.27 4.59 8.98
CA GLY A 11 9.19 4.75 10.42
C GLY A 11 7.98 4.07 11.08
N ILE A 12 7.11 3.42 10.32
CA ILE A 12 5.90 2.77 10.82
C ILE A 12 6.08 1.26 10.86
N ASN A 13 6.37 0.65 9.71
CA ASN A 13 6.42 -0.81 9.55
C ASN A 13 7.62 -1.26 8.70
N ASP A 14 8.66 -0.44 8.65
CA ASP A 14 9.84 -0.66 7.84
C ASP A 14 11.05 -1.06 8.66
N ARG A 15 10.97 -1.39 9.95
CA ARG A 15 12.14 -1.75 10.80
C ARG A 15 12.58 -3.20 10.60
N ASP A 16 13.79 -3.55 11.06
CA ASP A 16 14.30 -4.92 10.94
C ASP A 16 13.44 -5.89 11.75
N GLU A 17 12.96 -5.45 12.91
CA GLU A 17 12.01 -6.17 13.77
C GLU A 17 10.70 -6.47 13.02
N ASP A 18 10.20 -5.54 12.21
CA ASP A 18 8.98 -5.74 11.42
C ASP A 18 9.17 -6.85 10.37
N ALA A 19 10.35 -6.90 9.73
CA ALA A 19 10.70 -7.97 8.79
C ALA A 19 10.79 -9.34 9.47
N LEU A 20 11.42 -9.40 10.65
CA LEU A 20 11.54 -10.63 11.44
C LEU A 20 10.17 -11.12 11.94
N ASN A 21 9.33 -10.20 12.41
CA ASN A 21 7.95 -10.51 12.81
C ASN A 21 7.13 -11.04 11.64
N LEU A 22 7.30 -10.47 10.44
CA LEU A 22 6.66 -10.97 9.23
C LEU A 22 7.12 -12.39 8.87
N CYS A 23 8.42 -12.68 8.99
CA CYS A 23 8.95 -14.03 8.81
C CYS A 23 8.33 -15.03 9.79
N SER A 24 8.22 -14.65 11.07
CA SER A 24 7.60 -15.49 12.10
C SER A 24 6.13 -15.76 11.79
N LEU A 25 5.37 -14.73 11.43
CA LEU A 25 3.95 -14.83 11.11
C LEU A 25 3.67 -15.74 9.91
N LEU A 26 4.53 -15.68 8.90
CA LEU A 26 4.38 -16.46 7.67
C LEU A 26 5.11 -17.81 7.70
N SER A 27 5.72 -18.16 8.84
CA SER A 27 6.44 -19.43 9.01
C SER A 27 5.53 -20.62 8.71
N GLY A 28 6.07 -21.60 7.97
CA GLY A 28 5.33 -22.78 7.53
C GLY A 28 4.44 -22.58 6.30
N LEU A 29 4.27 -21.35 5.81
CA LEU A 29 3.55 -21.07 4.57
C LEU A 29 4.52 -20.98 3.38
N ARG A 30 4.14 -21.61 2.26
CA ARG A 30 4.81 -21.35 0.97
C ARG A 30 4.35 -19.99 0.41
N ALA A 31 5.04 -18.94 0.83
CA ALA A 31 4.70 -17.54 0.57
C ALA A 31 5.67 -16.84 -0.39
N LYS A 32 5.12 -15.93 -1.19
CA LYS A 32 5.84 -14.87 -1.91
C LYS A 32 5.46 -13.54 -1.29
N ILE A 33 6.42 -12.66 -1.08
CA ILE A 33 6.18 -11.34 -0.51
C ILE A 33 6.51 -10.29 -1.57
N ASN A 34 5.53 -9.48 -1.92
CA ASN A 34 5.71 -8.30 -2.76
C ASN A 34 5.84 -7.07 -1.86
N LEU A 35 7.05 -6.54 -1.74
CA LEU A 35 7.32 -5.28 -1.06
C LEU A 35 6.93 -4.13 -1.97
N ILE A 36 6.02 -3.28 -1.51
CA ILE A 36 5.49 -2.13 -2.25
C ILE A 36 5.85 -0.88 -1.47
N PRO A 37 6.84 -0.08 -1.90
CA PRO A 37 7.09 1.21 -1.28
C PRO A 37 5.83 2.07 -1.40
N LEU A 38 5.41 2.71 -0.30
CA LEU A 38 4.23 3.58 -0.30
C LEU A 38 4.24 4.54 -1.49
N ASN A 39 3.11 4.65 -2.18
CA ASN A 39 2.91 5.69 -3.18
C ASN A 39 2.42 6.94 -2.45
N PRO A 40 3.23 8.02 -2.39
CA PRO A 40 2.76 9.25 -1.75
C PRO A 40 1.60 9.83 -2.54
N TYR A 41 0.65 10.46 -1.85
CA TYR A 41 -0.40 11.28 -2.44
C TYR A 41 -0.42 12.64 -1.72
N PRO A 42 -0.95 13.70 -2.36
CA PRO A 42 -0.71 15.09 -1.93
C PRO A 42 -1.04 15.41 -0.46
N GLU A 43 -2.01 14.72 0.13
CA GLU A 43 -2.50 14.98 1.49
C GLU A 43 -1.90 14.02 2.54
N SER A 44 -1.03 13.10 2.14
CA SER A 44 -0.46 12.11 3.05
C SER A 44 0.73 12.66 3.84
N GLN A 45 0.70 12.48 5.16
CA GLN A 45 1.87 12.70 6.02
C GLN A 45 2.84 11.50 6.00
N MET A 46 2.47 10.40 5.35
CA MET A 46 3.28 9.19 5.27
C MET A 46 4.15 9.20 4.01
N SER A 47 5.34 8.63 4.14
CA SER A 47 6.32 8.56 3.03
C SER A 47 6.85 7.13 2.86
N PRO A 48 7.28 6.76 1.64
CA PRO A 48 8.02 5.53 1.46
C PRO A 48 9.39 5.60 2.16
N PRO A 49 9.91 4.48 2.67
CA PRO A 49 11.27 4.43 3.16
C PRO A 49 12.32 4.63 2.05
N PRO A 50 13.55 5.02 2.39
CA PRO A 50 14.64 5.10 1.41
C PRO A 50 14.93 3.72 0.82
N MET A 51 15.44 3.68 -0.42
CA MET A 51 15.69 2.42 -1.14
C MET A 51 16.60 1.46 -0.38
N GLU A 52 17.63 1.98 0.29
CA GLU A 52 18.53 1.18 1.13
C GLU A 52 17.78 0.43 2.24
N ARG A 53 16.84 1.10 2.92
CA ARG A 53 16.01 0.49 3.95
C ARG A 53 15.11 -0.61 3.40
N ILE A 54 14.54 -0.40 2.21
CA ILE A 54 13.74 -1.39 1.50
C ILE A 54 14.58 -2.62 1.14
N LEU A 55 15.82 -2.42 0.66
CA LEU A 55 16.74 -3.51 0.33
C LEU A 55 17.15 -4.30 1.57
N GLN A 56 17.43 -3.65 2.68
CA GLN A 56 17.73 -4.31 3.97
C GLN A 56 16.54 -5.16 4.44
N PHE A 57 15.32 -4.62 4.39
CA PHE A 57 14.10 -5.37 4.72
C PHE A 57 13.96 -6.60 3.81
N GLN A 58 14.15 -6.44 2.50
CA GLN A 58 14.11 -7.53 1.53
C GLN A 58 15.16 -8.60 1.85
N GLU A 59 16.39 -8.19 2.20
CA GLU A 59 17.48 -9.09 2.52
C GLU A 59 17.15 -9.97 3.74
N ILE A 60 16.52 -9.40 4.78
CA ILE A 60 16.07 -10.16 5.95
C ILE A 60 15.06 -11.25 5.54
N LEU A 61 14.08 -10.92 4.69
CA LEU A 61 13.10 -11.89 4.20
C LEU A 61 13.76 -13.02 3.40
N ILE A 62 14.70 -12.67 2.52
CA ILE A 62 15.44 -13.65 1.70
C ILE A 62 16.31 -14.57 2.58
N LYS A 63 16.99 -14.01 3.58
CA LYS A 63 17.80 -14.79 4.55
C LYS A 63 16.95 -15.78 5.35
N ASN A 64 15.65 -15.49 5.53
CA ASN A 64 14.67 -16.38 6.15
C ASN A 64 13.90 -17.23 5.13
N HIS A 65 14.47 -17.44 3.93
CA HIS A 65 13.97 -18.34 2.90
C HIS A 65 12.63 -17.95 2.24
N PHE A 66 12.22 -16.67 2.33
CA PHE A 66 11.08 -16.16 1.57
C PHE A 66 11.51 -15.61 0.21
N THR A 67 10.65 -15.81 -0.80
CA THR A 67 10.77 -15.09 -2.08
C THR A 67 10.23 -13.68 -1.90
N ALA A 68 11.10 -12.67 -1.80
CA ALA A 68 10.72 -11.26 -1.66
C ALA A 68 11.05 -10.45 -2.92
N ILE A 69 10.08 -9.73 -3.48
CA ILE A 69 10.23 -8.88 -4.68
C ILE A 69 9.80 -7.46 -4.37
N ILE A 70 10.65 -6.49 -4.71
CA ILE A 70 10.29 -5.07 -4.65
C ILE A 70 9.53 -4.70 -5.92
N ARG A 71 8.26 -4.30 -5.79
CA ARG A 71 7.45 -3.84 -6.92
C ARG A 71 7.75 -2.37 -7.20
N LYS A 72 8.20 -2.07 -8.42
CA LYS A 72 8.19 -0.70 -8.95
C LYS A 72 6.75 -0.31 -9.28
N SER A 73 6.24 0.75 -8.66
CA SER A 73 4.94 1.31 -9.03
C SER A 73 4.97 1.84 -10.46
N LYS A 74 3.99 1.44 -11.27
CA LYS A 74 3.72 2.01 -12.60
C LYS A 74 2.62 3.08 -12.45
N GLY A 75 2.71 4.18 -13.20
CA GLY A 75 1.68 5.24 -13.20
C GLY A 75 1.70 6.19 -11.99
N ARG A 76 2.80 6.26 -11.24
CA ARG A 76 2.96 7.20 -10.11
C ARG A 76 2.95 8.67 -10.58
N ASP A 77 3.48 8.90 -11.77
CA ASP A 77 3.51 10.16 -12.50
C ASP A 77 2.12 10.71 -12.84
N ILE A 78 1.11 9.84 -12.93
CA ILE A 78 -0.27 10.20 -13.28
C ILE A 78 -1.27 9.93 -12.14
N LEU A 79 -0.80 9.77 -10.90
CA LEU A 79 -1.62 9.44 -9.73
C LEU A 79 -2.50 8.18 -9.92
N ALA A 80 -2.06 7.23 -10.75
CA ALA A 80 -2.80 5.99 -11.04
C ALA A 80 -2.16 4.76 -10.38
N ALA A 81 -1.16 4.94 -9.51
CA ALA A 81 -0.56 3.83 -8.80
C ALA A 81 -1.55 3.26 -7.77
N CYS A 82 -1.40 1.98 -7.40
CA CYS A 82 -2.25 1.34 -6.39
C CYS A 82 -2.34 2.21 -5.12
N GLY A 83 -3.57 2.51 -4.69
CA GLY A 83 -3.88 3.40 -3.56
C GLY A 83 -4.10 4.88 -3.92
N GLN A 84 -3.85 5.31 -5.16
CA GLN A 84 -4.02 6.71 -5.60
C GLN A 84 -5.32 6.95 -6.40
N LEU A 85 -6.08 5.90 -6.71
CA LEU A 85 -7.36 6.02 -7.41
C LEU A 85 -8.42 6.67 -6.52
N SER A 86 -8.43 7.99 -6.51
CA SER A 86 -9.53 8.81 -5.98
C SER A 86 -10.47 9.08 -7.15
N GLY A 87 -11.54 8.30 -7.28
CA GLY A 87 -12.67 8.77 -8.07
C GLY A 87 -13.19 10.06 -7.45
N THR A 88 -13.60 11.04 -8.25
CA THR A 88 -14.47 12.10 -7.75
C THR A 88 -15.75 11.44 -7.27
N TYR A 89 -15.85 11.18 -5.96
CA TYR A 89 -17.14 10.99 -5.33
C TYR A 89 -17.77 12.37 -5.31
N SER A 90 -18.60 12.66 -6.31
CA SER A 90 -19.57 13.73 -6.17
C SER A 90 -20.45 13.31 -5.01
N ASP A 91 -20.25 13.89 -3.83
CA ASP A 91 -21.24 13.84 -2.78
C ASP A 91 -22.51 14.48 -3.38
N VAL A 92 -23.43 13.65 -3.87
CA VAL A 92 -24.83 14.03 -3.98
C VAL A 92 -25.30 14.24 -2.55
N HIS A 93 -25.03 15.44 -2.02
CA HIS A 93 -25.55 15.91 -0.76
C HIS A 93 -27.08 15.93 -0.86
N ASP A 94 -27.75 15.62 0.25
CA ASP A 94 -29.20 15.59 0.45
C ASP A 94 -29.98 16.83 -0.07
N ALA A 95 -29.29 17.90 -0.46
CA ALA A 95 -29.86 19.07 -1.09
C ALA A 95 -30.52 18.78 -2.46
N ASP A 96 -30.03 17.77 -3.21
CA ASP A 96 -30.58 17.44 -4.53
C ASP A 96 -31.86 16.59 -4.46
N LEU A 97 -32.10 15.89 -3.34
CA LEU A 97 -33.29 15.06 -3.15
C LEU A 97 -34.55 15.93 -2.98
N HIS A 98 -34.46 17.04 -2.25
CA HIS A 98 -35.56 17.98 -2.09
C HIS A 98 -35.89 18.78 -3.36
N ALA A 99 -34.90 19.00 -4.25
CA ALA A 99 -35.13 19.65 -5.53
C ALA A 99 -35.91 18.75 -6.52
N MET A 100 -35.73 17.42 -6.44
CA MET A 100 -36.45 16.46 -7.27
C MET A 100 -37.89 16.18 -6.79
N GLU A 101 -38.16 16.32 -5.48
CA GLU A 101 -39.51 16.14 -4.92
C GLU A 101 -40.42 17.35 -5.19
N ALA A 102 -39.88 18.57 -5.21
CA ALA A 102 -40.64 19.79 -5.50
C ALA A 102 -41.04 19.95 -6.99
N ALA A 103 -40.42 19.20 -7.91
CA ALA A 103 -40.75 19.21 -9.34
C ALA A 103 -41.82 18.16 -9.73
N ARG A 104 -42.41 17.48 -8.74
CA ARG A 104 -43.46 16.46 -8.92
C ARG A 104 -44.87 16.91 -8.54
N GLU A 105 -45.05 18.17 -8.20
CA GLU A 105 -46.36 18.85 -8.11
C GLU A 105 -46.51 19.85 -9.26
#